data_AF-A0A963M860-F1
#
_entry.id   AF-A0A963M860-F1
#
_cell.length_a   1.000
_cell.length_b   1.000
_cell.length_c   1.000
_cell.angle_alpha   90.00
_cell.angle_beta   90.00
_cell.angle_gamma   90.00
#
_symmetry.space_group_name_H-M   'P 1'
#
loop_
_entity.id
_entity.type
_entity.pdbx_description
1 polymer ?
#
loop_
_entity_poly.entity_id
_entity_poly.type
_entity_poly.pdbx_seq_one_letter_code
_entity_poly.pdbx_strand_id
1 'polypeptide(L)'
;EHGVNVVIHSVTKWMGGHGTTIGGAIVDGGNFDWGQRDADGNNRWPTLTAAHYALDGIVFWEEFGPIALTQRIRAEAMYNYGPSLAPLSAFLLLQGIETLPLRMERHMRNTADLLAFLQGQDAVSWVRHPSLPDHPDHEVAQRLLPKGAGSVIAFGVKGGRKAGAAFIENVQVASHLANVGDAKTL
;
A
#
# COMPACT_ATOMS: atom_id res chain seq x y z
N GLU A 1 13.35 10.21 1.51
CA GLU A 1 12.60 11.40 2.00
C GLU A 1 12.15 11.28 3.46
N HIS A 2 11.59 10.15 3.91
CA HIS A 2 11.09 10.01 5.30
C HIS A 2 11.76 8.90 6.14
N GLY A 3 12.97 8.48 5.78
CA GLY A 3 13.71 7.43 6.51
C GLY A 3 13.21 6.00 6.27
N VAL A 4 12.25 5.79 5.38
CA VAL A 4 11.78 4.44 4.99
C VAL A 4 12.85 3.74 4.17
N ASN A 5 13.12 2.47 4.50
CA ASN A 5 14.11 1.65 3.82
C ASN A 5 13.53 0.71 2.77
N VAL A 6 12.33 0.18 3.02
CA VAL A 6 11.64 -0.75 2.13
C VAL A 6 10.17 -0.38 2.07
N VAL A 7 9.61 -0.33 0.86
CA VAL A 7 8.19 -0.08 0.62
C VAL A 7 7.57 -1.33 -0.01
N ILE A 8 6.43 -1.75 0.52
CA ILE A 8 5.66 -2.87 -0.01
C ILE A 8 4.34 -2.33 -0.54
N HIS A 9 3.99 -2.76 -1.75
CA HIS A 9 2.73 -2.41 -2.38
C HIS A 9 1.92 -3.64 -2.76
N SER A 10 0.62 -3.56 -2.51
CA SER A 10 -0.36 -4.34 -3.26
C SER A 10 -0.67 -3.58 -4.55
N VAL A 11 0.02 -3.93 -5.64
CA VAL A 11 -0.20 -3.30 -6.95
C VAL A 11 -1.56 -3.66 -7.55
N THR A 12 -2.24 -4.66 -7.00
CA THR A 12 -3.67 -4.96 -7.24
C THR A 12 -4.59 -3.76 -7.09
N LYS A 13 -4.27 -2.85 -6.15
CA LYS A 13 -5.13 -1.73 -5.74
C LYS A 13 -4.94 -0.53 -6.69
N TRP A 14 -4.78 0.68 -6.17
CA TRP A 14 -4.72 1.91 -6.97
C TRP A 14 -3.70 1.90 -8.12
N MET A 15 -2.57 1.18 -8.02
CA MET A 15 -1.63 1.09 -9.14
C MET A 15 -2.21 0.38 -10.35
N GLY A 16 -2.73 -0.84 -10.16
CA GLY A 16 -3.47 -1.56 -11.21
C GLY A 16 -4.79 -0.87 -11.55
N GLY A 17 -5.51 -0.37 -10.55
CA GLY A 17 -6.59 0.61 -10.68
C GLY A 17 -7.91 0.12 -11.24
N HIS A 18 -7.99 -1.11 -11.74
CA HIS A 18 -9.14 -1.60 -12.51
C HIS A 18 -9.77 -2.89 -11.94
N GLY A 19 -9.28 -3.38 -10.79
CA GLY A 19 -9.83 -4.56 -10.13
C GLY A 19 -9.67 -5.88 -10.90
N THR A 20 -8.86 -5.93 -11.95
CA THR A 20 -8.74 -7.09 -12.85
C THR A 20 -7.55 -8.00 -12.57
N THR A 21 -6.51 -7.48 -11.92
CA THR A 21 -5.19 -8.13 -11.85
C THR A 21 -4.61 -8.06 -10.46
N ILE A 22 -4.18 -9.20 -9.93
CA ILE A 22 -3.50 -9.29 -8.64
C ILE A 22 -1.99 -9.15 -8.84
N GLY A 23 -1.34 -8.40 -7.95
CA GLY A 23 0.11 -8.37 -7.86
C GLY A 23 0.62 -7.71 -6.59
N GLY A 24 1.90 -7.95 -6.31
CA GLY A 24 2.67 -7.28 -5.27
C GLY A 24 3.96 -6.69 -5.82
N ALA A 25 4.47 -5.66 -5.15
CA ALA A 25 5.79 -5.11 -5.42
C ALA A 25 6.52 -4.80 -4.11
N ILE A 26 7.82 -5.04 -4.10
CA ILE A 26 8.74 -4.62 -3.05
C ILE A 26 9.72 -3.64 -3.69
N VAL A 27 9.86 -2.47 -3.08
CA VAL A 27 10.78 -1.41 -3.51
C VAL A 27 11.77 -1.19 -2.38
N ASP A 28 13.03 -1.47 -2.66
CA ASP A 28 14.15 -1.23 -1.75
C ASP A 28 14.75 0.13 -2.04
N GLY A 29 14.88 0.95 -1.01
CA GLY A 29 15.42 2.31 -1.11
C GLY A 29 16.93 2.34 -1.24
N GLY A 30 17.64 1.22 -1.00
CA GLY A 30 19.10 1.15 -1.06
C GLY A 30 19.79 2.09 -0.05
N ASN A 31 19.09 2.47 1.02
CA ASN A 31 19.50 3.47 2.00
C ASN A 31 19.65 2.88 3.41
N PHE A 32 19.70 1.56 3.54
CA PHE A 32 19.90 0.87 4.80
C PHE A 32 21.19 0.06 4.76
N ASP A 33 22.00 0.19 5.80
CA ASP A 33 23.21 -0.60 5.98
C ASP A 33 22.85 -1.96 6.58
N TRP A 34 22.77 -2.99 5.73
CA TRP A 34 22.52 -4.37 6.16
C TRP A 34 23.76 -5.04 6.77
N GLY A 35 24.94 -4.42 6.65
CA GLY A 35 26.21 -4.88 7.21
C GLY A 35 26.45 -4.47 8.66
N GLN A 36 25.48 -3.80 9.30
CA GLN A 36 25.58 -3.35 10.68
C GLN A 36 25.98 -4.48 11.64
N ARG A 37 26.88 -4.15 12.57
CA ARG A 37 27.20 -4.99 13.72
C ARG A 37 26.43 -4.54 14.95
N ASP A 38 26.11 -5.48 15.83
CA ASP A 38 25.56 -5.18 17.15
C ASP A 38 26.67 -4.73 18.13
N ALA A 39 26.27 -4.43 19.37
CA ALA A 39 27.18 -3.92 20.40
C ALA A 39 28.30 -4.92 20.78
N ASP A 40 28.07 -6.22 20.55
CA ASP A 40 29.02 -7.29 20.83
C ASP A 40 29.90 -7.61 19.60
N GLY A 41 29.73 -6.87 18.50
CA GLY A 41 30.50 -7.02 17.27
C GLY A 41 30.00 -8.12 16.34
N ASN A 42 28.83 -8.71 16.59
CA ASN A 42 28.23 -9.72 15.71
C ASN A 42 27.47 -9.05 14.56
N ASN A 43 27.39 -9.72 13.41
CA ASN A 43 26.57 -9.23 12.31
C ASN A 43 25.10 -9.23 12.71
N ARG A 44 24.43 -8.08 12.61
CA ARG A 44 23.02 -7.92 12.99
C ARG A 44 22.08 -8.66 12.05
N TRP A 45 22.47 -8.81 10.79
CA TRP A 45 21.71 -9.52 9.76
C TRP A 45 22.53 -10.66 9.14
N PRO A 46 22.80 -11.76 9.90
CA PRO A 46 23.59 -12.90 9.40
C PRO A 46 23.04 -13.48 8.11
N THR A 47 21.73 -13.40 7.92
CA THR A 47 21.08 -13.94 6.73
C THR A 47 21.43 -13.18 5.44
N LEU A 48 21.98 -11.96 5.54
CA LEU A 48 22.55 -11.21 4.40
C LEU A 48 24.08 -11.15 4.42
N THR A 49 24.71 -11.40 5.57
CA THR A 49 26.14 -11.15 5.83
C THR A 49 26.96 -12.42 6.11
N ALA A 50 26.34 -13.59 6.01
CA ALA A 50 27.02 -14.89 6.06
C ALA A 50 26.88 -15.60 4.71
N ALA A 51 27.77 -16.57 4.48
CA ALA A 51 27.78 -17.39 3.28
C ALA A 51 26.44 -18.13 3.09
N HIS A 52 25.86 -17.99 1.91
CA HIS A 52 24.56 -18.58 1.61
C HIS A 52 24.69 -20.07 1.25
N TYR A 53 23.94 -20.91 1.94
CA TYR A 53 24.09 -22.37 1.87
C TYR A 53 23.77 -22.99 0.49
N ALA A 54 22.84 -22.40 -0.27
CA ALA A 54 22.36 -22.94 -1.55
C ALA A 54 22.82 -22.16 -2.79
N LEU A 55 23.65 -21.14 -2.61
CA LEU A 55 24.11 -20.27 -3.71
C LEU A 55 25.64 -20.17 -3.66
N ASP A 56 26.32 -21.31 -3.71
CA ASP A 56 27.79 -21.43 -3.73
C ASP A 56 28.54 -20.58 -2.70
N GLY A 57 27.94 -20.38 -1.52
CA GLY A 57 28.55 -19.63 -0.43
C GLY A 57 28.58 -18.11 -0.63
N ILE A 58 27.85 -17.54 -1.59
CA ILE A 58 27.80 -16.08 -1.77
C ILE A 58 27.39 -15.39 -0.46
N VAL A 59 28.00 -14.24 -0.19
CA VAL A 59 27.59 -13.35 0.89
C VAL A 59 26.84 -12.18 0.27
N PHE A 60 25.52 -12.15 0.38
CA PHE A 60 24.68 -11.15 -0.32
C PHE A 60 25.10 -9.70 -0.07
N TRP A 61 25.51 -9.37 1.16
CA TRP A 61 25.98 -8.04 1.51
C TRP A 61 27.30 -7.68 0.82
N GLU A 62 28.26 -8.62 0.75
CA GLU A 62 29.55 -8.39 0.09
C GLU A 62 29.38 -8.22 -1.42
N GLU A 63 28.51 -9.01 -2.03
CA GLU A 63 28.27 -9.01 -3.47
C GLU A 63 27.39 -7.84 -3.95
N PHE A 64 26.35 -7.50 -3.20
CA PHE A 64 25.30 -6.59 -3.66
C PHE A 64 25.15 -5.32 -2.81
N GLY A 65 25.86 -5.21 -1.68
CA GLY A 65 25.86 -4.03 -0.84
C GLY A 65 24.43 -3.56 -0.48
N PRO A 66 24.10 -2.26 -0.65
CA PRO A 66 22.81 -1.69 -0.23
C PRO A 66 21.55 -2.39 -0.75
N ILE A 67 21.63 -3.07 -1.91
CA ILE A 67 20.48 -3.79 -2.50
C ILE A 67 20.45 -5.29 -2.17
N ALA A 68 21.30 -5.75 -1.24
CA ALA A 68 21.42 -7.15 -0.84
C ALA A 68 20.08 -7.80 -0.47
N LEU A 69 19.19 -7.05 0.19
CA LEU A 69 17.86 -7.55 0.54
C LEU A 69 17.05 -7.91 -0.71
N THR A 70 16.96 -7.00 -1.69
CA THR A 70 16.22 -7.24 -2.94
C THR A 70 16.79 -8.42 -3.72
N GLN A 71 18.12 -8.51 -3.78
CA GLN A 71 18.78 -9.58 -4.51
C GLN A 71 18.55 -10.94 -3.86
N ARG A 72 18.54 -11.00 -2.53
CA ARG A 72 18.18 -12.21 -1.82
C ARG A 72 16.72 -12.60 -1.98
N ILE A 73 15.80 -11.63 -1.93
CA ILE A 73 14.38 -11.89 -2.24
C ILE A 73 14.23 -12.47 -3.65
N ARG A 74 14.94 -11.92 -4.64
CA ARG A 74 14.89 -12.41 -6.03
C ARG A 74 15.56 -13.77 -6.21
N ALA A 75 16.72 -14.01 -5.62
CA ALA A 75 17.49 -15.23 -5.82
C ALA A 75 16.94 -16.39 -4.99
N GLU A 76 16.60 -16.15 -3.72
CA GLU A 76 16.18 -17.19 -2.79
C GLU A 76 14.66 -17.27 -2.69
N ALA A 77 13.97 -16.16 -2.37
CA ALA A 77 12.54 -16.22 -2.08
C ALA A 77 11.71 -16.52 -3.34
N MET A 78 12.06 -15.96 -4.50
CA MET A 78 11.38 -16.34 -5.76
C MET A 78 11.63 -17.80 -6.14
N TYR A 79 12.84 -18.32 -5.90
CA TYR A 79 13.17 -19.71 -6.20
C TYR A 79 12.44 -20.68 -5.26
N ASN A 80 12.47 -20.43 -3.95
CA ASN A 80 11.91 -21.33 -2.94
C ASN A 80 10.39 -21.26 -2.83
N TYR A 81 9.77 -20.08 -2.96
CA TYR A 81 8.33 -19.90 -2.75
C TYR A 81 7.54 -19.72 -4.05
N GLY A 82 8.21 -19.37 -5.16
CA GLY A 82 7.56 -19.19 -6.46
C GLY A 82 6.50 -18.08 -6.60
N PRO A 83 6.53 -16.92 -5.90
CA PRO A 83 5.58 -15.82 -6.11
C PRO A 83 5.85 -15.06 -7.42
N SER A 84 5.89 -15.78 -8.53
CA SER A 84 6.18 -15.24 -9.86
C SER A 84 4.94 -14.56 -10.45
N LEU A 85 5.07 -13.30 -10.80
CA LEU A 85 4.02 -12.54 -11.49
C LEU A 85 3.95 -12.97 -12.97
N ALA A 86 2.75 -13.31 -13.46
CA ALA A 86 2.58 -13.64 -14.86
C ALA A 86 2.88 -12.42 -15.76
N PRO A 87 3.53 -12.58 -16.93
CA PRO A 87 3.87 -11.46 -17.82
C PRO A 87 2.65 -10.65 -18.26
N LEU A 88 1.51 -11.31 -18.52
CA LEU A 88 0.26 -10.64 -18.83
C LEU A 88 -0.25 -9.80 -17.65
N SER A 89 -0.12 -10.30 -16.42
CA SER A 89 -0.45 -9.52 -15.21
C SER A 89 0.44 -8.29 -15.06
N ALA A 90 1.75 -8.43 -15.31
CA ALA A 90 2.66 -7.29 -15.32
C ALA A 90 2.24 -6.23 -16.36
N PHE A 91 1.89 -6.65 -17.59
CA PHE A 91 1.39 -5.77 -18.63
C PHE A 91 0.10 -5.02 -18.21
N LEU A 92 -0.89 -5.74 -17.67
CA LEU A 92 -2.15 -5.12 -17.23
C LEU A 92 -1.94 -4.13 -16.07
N LEU A 93 -1.00 -4.41 -15.16
CA LEU A 93 -0.63 -3.50 -14.08
C LEU A 93 0.06 -2.24 -14.64
N LEU A 94 0.94 -2.37 -15.62
CA LEU A 94 1.59 -1.25 -16.29
C LEU A 94 0.58 -0.33 -16.98
N GLN A 95 -0.41 -0.91 -17.68
CA GLN A 95 -1.52 -0.15 -18.26
C GLN A 95 -2.31 0.65 -17.20
N GLY A 96 -2.50 0.08 -16.01
CA GLY A 96 -3.05 0.81 -14.87
C GLY A 96 -2.20 2.01 -14.46
N ILE A 97 -0.89 1.81 -14.34
CA ILE A 97 0.06 2.82 -13.86
C ILE A 97 0.10 4.06 -14.75
N GLU A 98 -0.07 3.91 -16.07
CA GLU A 98 -0.09 5.04 -17.02
C GLU A 98 -1.11 6.13 -16.67
N THR A 99 -2.22 5.76 -16.03
CA THR A 99 -3.30 6.69 -15.62
C THR A 99 -3.33 6.95 -14.12
N LEU A 100 -2.39 6.40 -13.34
CA LEU A 100 -2.38 6.51 -11.88
C LEU A 100 -2.46 7.96 -11.38
N PRO A 101 -1.70 8.94 -11.89
CA PRO A 101 -1.77 10.31 -11.40
C PRO A 101 -3.17 10.93 -11.57
N LEU A 102 -3.78 10.73 -12.74
CA LEU A 102 -5.11 11.26 -13.07
C LEU A 102 -6.20 10.61 -12.21
N ARG A 103 -6.13 9.29 -12.03
CA ARG A 103 -7.07 8.55 -11.17
C ARG A 103 -6.93 8.98 -9.72
N MET A 104 -5.71 9.11 -9.20
CA MET A 104 -5.50 9.54 -7.81
C MET A 104 -5.99 10.96 -7.57
N GLU A 105 -5.75 11.90 -8.49
CA GLU A 105 -6.29 13.26 -8.39
C GLU A 105 -7.83 13.24 -8.29
N ARG A 106 -8.50 12.47 -9.14
CA ARG A 106 -9.95 12.32 -9.11
C ARG A 106 -10.43 11.64 -7.83
N HIS A 107 -9.76 10.57 -7.38
CA HIS A 107 -10.06 9.90 -6.11
C HIS A 107 -9.97 10.87 -4.93
N MET A 108 -8.92 11.71 -4.87
CA MET A 108 -8.76 12.67 -3.77
C MET A 108 -9.84 13.76 -3.81
N ARG A 109 -10.18 14.30 -4.99
CA ARG A 109 -11.26 15.29 -5.14
C ARG A 109 -12.60 14.73 -4.70
N ASN A 110 -12.99 13.56 -5.22
CA ASN A 110 -14.24 12.92 -4.84
C ASN A 110 -14.28 12.60 -3.33
N THR A 111 -13.13 12.27 -2.74
CA THR A 111 -13.02 12.04 -1.29
C THR A 111 -13.32 13.32 -0.52
N ALA A 112 -12.75 14.46 -0.92
CA ALA A 112 -13.02 15.75 -0.28
C ALA A 112 -14.53 16.12 -0.36
N ASP A 113 -15.13 15.94 -1.54
CA ASP A 113 -16.56 16.21 -1.75
C ASP A 113 -17.44 15.31 -0.88
N LEU A 114 -17.11 14.01 -0.79
CA LEU A 114 -17.84 13.06 0.06
C LEU A 114 -17.67 13.35 1.56
N LEU A 115 -16.49 13.77 2.01
CA LEU A 115 -16.29 14.16 3.40
C LEU A 115 -17.18 15.35 3.77
N ALA A 116 -17.21 16.38 2.92
CA ALA A 116 -18.08 17.54 3.13
C ALA A 116 -19.56 17.15 3.11
N PHE A 117 -19.97 16.29 2.17
CA PHE A 117 -21.33 15.79 2.09
C PHE A 117 -21.73 15.02 3.35
N LEU A 118 -20.91 14.05 3.79
CA LEU A 118 -21.21 13.17 4.93
C LEU A 118 -21.25 13.93 6.27
N GLN A 119 -20.39 14.93 6.47
CA GLN A 119 -20.40 15.76 7.68
C GLN A 119 -21.70 16.58 7.83
N GLY A 120 -22.39 16.87 6.73
CA GLY A 120 -23.66 17.59 6.72
C GLY A 120 -24.91 16.70 6.84
N GLN A 121 -24.77 15.37 6.91
CA GLN A 121 -25.92 14.47 6.93
C GLN A 121 -26.40 14.16 8.35
N ASP A 122 -27.66 14.48 8.65
CA ASP A 122 -28.30 14.15 9.93
C ASP A 122 -28.33 12.65 10.23
N ALA A 123 -28.32 11.79 9.20
CA ALA A 123 -28.31 10.34 9.36
C ALA A 123 -26.91 9.76 9.69
N VAL A 124 -25.85 10.57 9.60
CA VAL A 124 -24.47 10.15 9.87
C VAL A 124 -24.10 10.51 11.31
N SER A 125 -23.52 9.57 12.05
CA SER A 125 -23.11 9.76 13.45
C SER A 125 -21.68 10.27 13.60
N TRP A 126 -20.79 9.87 12.69
CA TRP A 126 -19.38 10.27 12.67
C TRP A 126 -18.79 10.00 11.28
N VAL A 127 -17.76 10.76 10.92
CA VAL A 127 -16.96 10.56 9.71
C VAL A 127 -15.49 10.52 10.15
N ARG A 128 -14.69 9.62 9.58
CA ARG A 128 -13.28 9.46 9.92
C ARG A 128 -12.44 9.39 8.65
N HIS A 129 -11.56 10.38 8.51
CA HIS A 129 -10.56 10.45 7.46
C HIS A 129 -9.40 11.34 7.92
N PRO A 130 -8.12 11.05 7.59
CA PRO A 130 -6.99 11.85 8.06
C PRO A 130 -7.01 13.31 7.59
N SER A 131 -7.74 13.62 6.51
CA SER A 131 -7.95 15.01 6.06
C SER A 131 -8.88 15.84 6.95
N LEU A 132 -9.61 15.24 7.89
CA LEU A 132 -10.51 15.97 8.77
C LEU A 132 -9.77 16.52 9.99
N PRO A 133 -10.06 17.78 10.43
CA PRO A 133 -9.35 18.42 11.54
C PRO A 133 -9.44 17.70 12.90
N ASP A 134 -10.52 16.95 13.12
CA ASP A 134 -10.77 16.18 14.34
C ASP A 134 -10.10 14.79 14.33
N HIS A 135 -9.43 14.40 13.23
CA HIS A 135 -8.67 13.16 13.17
C HIS A 135 -7.39 13.27 14.01
N PRO A 136 -7.06 12.29 14.87
CA PRO A 136 -5.85 12.34 15.73
C PRO A 136 -4.55 12.58 14.96
N ASP A 137 -4.45 12.04 13.74
CA ASP A 137 -3.27 12.17 12.89
C ASP A 137 -3.40 13.27 11.83
N HIS A 138 -4.31 14.23 11.98
CA HIS A 138 -4.55 15.27 10.97
C HIS A 138 -3.28 16.04 10.59
N GLU A 139 -2.54 16.53 11.59
CA GLU A 139 -1.30 17.28 11.38
C GLU A 139 -0.21 16.43 10.71
N VAL A 140 -0.12 15.15 11.09
CA VAL A 140 0.81 14.20 10.48
C VAL A 140 0.45 13.95 9.02
N ALA A 141 -0.84 13.77 8.72
CA ALA A 141 -1.32 13.57 7.35
C ALA A 141 -1.08 14.81 6.48
N GLN A 142 -1.32 16.02 6.99
CA GLN A 142 -1.02 17.25 6.25
C GLN A 142 0.47 17.37 5.93
N ARG A 143 1.35 17.00 6.88
CA ARG A 143 2.80 17.06 6.70
C ARG A 143 3.33 16.00 5.73
N LEU A 144 2.85 14.76 5.82
CA LEU A 144 3.38 13.63 5.06
C LEU A 144 2.68 13.42 3.71
N LEU A 145 1.42 13.83 3.59
CA LEU A 145 0.56 13.58 2.43
C LEU A 145 -0.04 14.90 1.88
N PRO A 146 0.79 15.90 1.53
CA PRO A 146 0.31 17.23 1.16
C PRO A 146 -0.56 17.27 -0.09
N LYS A 147 -0.57 16.20 -0.89
CA LYS A 147 -1.39 16.05 -2.11
C LYS A 147 -2.71 15.31 -1.86
N GLY A 148 -2.98 14.86 -0.64
CA GLY A 148 -4.19 14.13 -0.25
C GLY A 148 -3.90 12.82 0.47
N ALA A 149 -4.74 12.48 1.45
CA ALA A 149 -4.53 11.38 2.39
C ALA A 149 -5.25 10.07 2.04
N GLY A 150 -5.39 9.77 0.74
CA GLY A 150 -6.07 8.56 0.27
C GLY A 150 -7.56 8.75 0.01
N SER A 151 -8.22 7.67 -0.41
CA SER A 151 -9.61 7.68 -0.88
C SER A 151 -10.53 6.72 -0.13
N VAL A 152 -10.15 6.33 1.07
CA VAL A 152 -10.91 5.40 1.92
C VAL A 152 -11.54 6.20 3.03
N ILE A 153 -12.87 6.30 3.01
CA ILE A 153 -13.65 7.00 4.03
C ILE A 153 -14.31 5.95 4.92
N ALA A 154 -14.19 6.14 6.24
CA ALA A 154 -15.01 5.41 7.20
C ALA A 154 -16.04 6.37 7.80
N PHE A 155 -17.29 5.93 7.94
CA PHE A 155 -18.33 6.71 8.60
C PHE A 155 -19.35 5.79 9.28
N GLY A 156 -20.04 6.32 10.28
CA GLY A 156 -21.09 5.61 11.02
C GLY A 156 -22.47 6.12 10.62
N VAL A 157 -23.42 5.20 10.43
CA VAL A 157 -24.84 5.52 10.22
C VAL A 157 -25.58 5.45 11.55
N LYS A 158 -26.40 6.46 11.87
CA LYS A 158 -27.27 6.44 13.06
C LYS A 158 -28.26 5.27 12.97
N GLY A 159 -28.45 4.56 14.08
CA GLY A 159 -29.22 3.30 14.11
C GLY A 159 -28.36 2.04 14.06
N GLY A 160 -27.02 2.19 14.03
CA GLY A 160 -26.08 1.09 14.24
C GLY A 160 -26.11 0.04 13.12
N ARG A 161 -25.82 -1.22 13.47
CA ARG A 161 -25.62 -2.31 12.50
C ARG A 161 -26.78 -2.49 11.52
N LYS A 162 -28.03 -2.39 11.98
CA LYS A 162 -29.21 -2.55 11.12
C LYS A 162 -29.31 -1.44 10.08
N ALA A 163 -29.06 -0.19 10.49
CA ALA A 163 -29.06 0.94 9.57
C ALA A 163 -27.87 0.88 8.59
N GLY A 164 -26.69 0.44 9.06
CA GLY A 164 -25.53 0.21 8.19
C GLY A 164 -25.78 -0.87 7.14
N ALA A 165 -26.41 -1.99 7.52
CA ALA A 165 -26.81 -3.04 6.57
C ALA A 165 -27.82 -2.50 5.54
N ALA A 166 -28.85 -1.79 5.99
CA ALA A 166 -29.82 -1.17 5.10
C ALA A 166 -29.16 -0.17 4.14
N PHE A 167 -28.23 0.66 4.62
CA PHE A 167 -27.49 1.60 3.77
C PHE A 167 -26.75 0.88 2.64
N ILE A 168 -25.94 -0.13 3.00
CA ILE A 168 -25.07 -0.82 2.05
C ILE A 168 -25.89 -1.72 1.09
N GLU A 169 -27.04 -2.25 1.52
CA GLU A 169 -27.96 -3.00 0.65
C GLU A 169 -28.74 -2.12 -0.35
N ASN A 170 -28.79 -0.79 -0.15
CA ASN A 170 -29.57 0.14 -0.98
C ASN A 170 -28.72 1.00 -1.94
N VAL A 171 -27.38 0.91 -1.89
CA VAL A 171 -26.55 1.59 -2.91
C VAL A 171 -26.68 0.88 -4.26
N GLN A 172 -26.82 1.67 -5.33
CA GLN A 172 -26.99 1.13 -6.69
C GLN A 172 -25.74 1.28 -7.58
N VAL A 173 -24.88 2.25 -7.25
CA VAL A 173 -23.65 2.54 -8.01
C VAL A 173 -22.42 1.92 -7.35
N ALA A 174 -22.37 1.93 -6.01
CA ALA A 174 -21.27 1.30 -5.26
C ALA A 174 -21.42 -0.23 -5.26
N SER A 175 -20.29 -0.94 -5.34
CA SER A 175 -20.28 -2.39 -5.50
C SER A 175 -19.95 -3.10 -4.18
N HIS A 176 -20.81 -4.00 -3.72
CA HIS A 176 -20.53 -4.87 -2.57
C HIS A 176 -19.36 -5.83 -2.81
N LEU A 177 -18.14 -5.46 -2.44
CA LEU A 177 -17.00 -6.38 -2.36
C LEU A 177 -15.90 -5.90 -1.40
N ALA A 178 -14.92 -6.78 -1.17
CA ALA A 178 -13.86 -6.58 -0.17
C ALA A 178 -12.57 -5.93 -0.72
N ASN A 179 -12.49 -5.63 -2.03
CA ASN A 179 -11.31 -4.97 -2.59
C ASN A 179 -11.37 -3.45 -2.31
N VAL A 180 -10.26 -2.76 -2.58
CA VAL A 180 -10.17 -1.29 -2.57
C VAL A 180 -9.23 -0.84 -3.69
N GLY A 181 -9.37 0.41 -4.13
CA GLY A 181 -8.48 1.04 -5.11
C GLY A 181 -8.77 0.68 -6.58
N ASP A 182 -9.99 0.25 -6.87
CA ASP A 182 -10.56 0.24 -8.23
C ASP A 182 -11.00 1.67 -8.61
N ALA A 183 -11.19 1.93 -9.90
CA ALA A 183 -11.77 3.15 -10.42
C ALA A 183 -13.26 3.30 -10.05
N LYS A 184 -13.92 2.18 -9.73
CA LYS A 184 -15.30 2.13 -9.23
C LYS A 184 -15.35 2.41 -7.73
N THR A 185 -16.49 2.93 -7.26
CA THR A 185 -16.80 2.93 -5.83
C THR A 185 -17.16 1.51 -5.41
N LEU A 186 -16.54 1.05 -4.34
CA LEU A 186 -16.63 -0.28 -3.76
C LEU A 186 -17.24 -0.13 -2.36
#